data_AF-A0A0A2V7J8-F1
#
_entry.id   AF-A0A0A2V7J8-F1
#
_cell.length_a   1.000
_cell.length_b   1.000
_cell.length_c   1.000
_cell.angle_alpha   90.00
_cell.angle_beta   90.00
_cell.angle_gamma   90.00
#
_symmetry.space_group_name_H-M   'P 1'
#
loop_
_entity.id
_entity.type
_entity.pdbx_description
1 polymer ?
#
loop_
_entity_poly.entity_id
_entity_poly.type
_entity_poly.pdbx_seq_one_letter_code
_entity_poly.pdbx_strand_id
1 'polypeptide(L)'
;MWRREESRVRCDVVDKGSPCSNCRVHGQPNCQVYQKSKTRSARARGAHVVAIAPKDPEAAAAAAGTSSAQDEEHEPGNLADLIYRQDLRDAELGQLGRMCFIGSDVSNFGYLVRQVAQPQRRDAFHFGSRQFARRHTAHELQRVPPEALTRCAAPLERRLLRAYFDRVNPGWPIVDEEHFMAQYRGGDPRNPLMLPLLNAMLLVGVHVLRARGEEAGEGEGGGGEKLAQLQRTFFRRAKTLIDCRFEQDRTMYVQVALLMTWYSDGHEEIVANAWHWIGFAIRIAIGHGMHRDATHSKMLPVHRRLWTRLWWILFQFDTAVSAAYGRPQILNLDESDVPELEPAHFQGVPNAQVDFAMQHAKLCAIFASAMRSRWALRSSTHDRVAASRRADDALAAFLVQLPPGSGRPPRRGASPRRRGAQRCT
;
A
#
# COMPACT_ATOMS: atom_id res chain seq x y z
N MET A 1 36.11 5.00 -39.59
CA MET A 1 35.51 5.41 -40.88
C MET A 1 36.27 4.70 -41.99
N TRP A 2 35.79 3.52 -42.39
CA TRP A 2 36.03 2.87 -43.68
C TRP A 2 34.71 2.15 -43.99
N ARG A 3 34.06 2.58 -45.07
CA ARG A 3 32.75 2.10 -45.50
C ARG A 3 33.01 1.21 -46.72
N ARG A 4 32.73 -0.08 -46.61
CA ARG A 4 32.55 -0.97 -47.77
C ARG A 4 31.09 -1.43 -47.75
N GLU A 5 30.38 -1.10 -48.81
CA GLU A 5 29.02 -1.58 -49.09
C GLU A 5 29.08 -3.07 -49.37
N GLU A 6 28.57 -3.91 -48.46
CA GLU A 6 28.32 -5.33 -48.71
C GLU A 6 27.22 -5.79 -47.74
N SER A 7 26.15 -6.36 -48.31
CA SER A 7 24.95 -6.99 -47.73
C SER A 7 24.72 -6.96 -46.21
N ARG A 8 23.54 -6.49 -45.77
CA ARG A 8 23.00 -6.77 -44.42
C ARG A 8 22.70 -8.27 -44.30
N VAL A 9 23.68 -9.06 -43.87
CA VAL A 9 23.48 -10.49 -43.57
C VAL A 9 22.69 -10.62 -42.26
N ARG A 10 21.65 -11.46 -42.26
CA ARG A 10 20.84 -11.74 -41.07
C ARG A 10 21.69 -12.51 -40.06
N CYS A 11 21.80 -12.00 -38.84
CA CYS A 11 22.53 -12.66 -37.77
C CYS A 11 21.72 -13.83 -37.21
N ASP A 12 22.29 -15.04 -37.21
CA ASP A 12 21.68 -16.29 -36.69
C ASP A 12 22.09 -16.59 -35.24
N VAL A 13 22.59 -15.60 -34.51
CA VAL A 13 23.03 -15.74 -33.11
C VAL A 13 21.94 -16.26 -32.17
N VAL A 14 20.67 -15.96 -32.48
CA VAL A 14 19.51 -16.41 -31.70
C VAL A 14 19.26 -17.90 -31.91
N ASP A 15 19.54 -18.41 -33.11
CA ASP A 15 19.27 -19.80 -33.49
C ASP A 15 20.46 -20.73 -33.18
N LYS A 16 21.71 -20.24 -33.28
CA LYS A 16 22.93 -21.05 -33.14
C LYS A 16 23.83 -20.71 -31.95
N GLY A 17 23.47 -19.70 -31.16
CA GLY A 17 24.26 -19.24 -30.03
C GLY A 17 25.45 -18.36 -30.43
N SER A 18 26.16 -17.83 -29.42
CA SER A 18 27.33 -16.98 -29.63
C SER A 18 28.62 -17.83 -29.68
N PRO A 19 29.47 -17.69 -30.71
CA PRO A 19 29.38 -16.74 -31.82
C PRO A 19 28.47 -17.21 -32.98
N CYS A 20 27.76 -16.26 -33.61
CA CYS A 20 26.94 -16.56 -34.79
C CYS A 20 27.76 -17.11 -35.96
N SER A 21 27.11 -17.75 -36.93
CA SER A 21 27.80 -18.46 -38.01
C SER A 21 28.72 -17.52 -38.80
N ASN A 22 28.31 -16.27 -38.99
CA ASN A 22 29.13 -15.27 -39.69
C ASN A 22 30.35 -14.83 -38.86
N CYS A 23 30.17 -14.58 -37.55
CA CYS A 23 31.28 -14.27 -36.65
C CYS A 23 32.28 -15.42 -36.52
N ARG A 24 31.79 -16.68 -36.60
CA ARG A 24 32.63 -17.88 -36.57
C ARG A 24 33.50 -18.02 -37.81
N VAL A 25 32.97 -17.74 -39.00
CA VAL A 25 33.73 -17.75 -40.27
C VAL A 25 34.81 -16.66 -40.28
N HIS A 26 34.54 -15.50 -39.68
CA HIS A 26 35.47 -14.39 -39.62
C HIS A 26 36.40 -14.39 -38.39
N GLY A 27 36.41 -15.46 -37.60
CA GLY A 27 37.30 -15.60 -36.44
C GLY A 27 37.06 -14.54 -35.36
N GLN A 28 35.84 -14.02 -35.23
CA GLN A 28 35.47 -13.00 -34.23
C GLN A 28 34.89 -13.68 -32.98
N PRO A 29 35.63 -13.77 -31.86
CA PRO A 29 35.16 -14.45 -30.65
C PRO A 29 34.10 -13.65 -29.88
N ASN A 30 34.06 -12.32 -30.04
CA ASN A 30 33.17 -11.43 -29.28
C ASN A 30 31.91 -11.04 -30.06
N CYS A 31 31.03 -12.01 -30.32
CA CYS A 31 29.73 -11.76 -30.93
C CYS A 31 28.72 -11.27 -29.88
N GLN A 32 28.33 -9.99 -29.94
CA GLN A 32 27.36 -9.37 -29.04
C GLN A 32 26.12 -8.85 -29.79
N VAL A 33 24.93 -9.13 -29.27
CA VAL A 33 23.65 -8.73 -29.87
C VAL A 33 23.25 -7.33 -29.37
N TYR A 34 23.21 -6.36 -30.27
CA TYR A 34 22.79 -4.99 -29.95
C TYR A 34 21.27 -4.83 -30.21
N GLN A 35 20.47 -4.64 -29.16
CA GLN A 35 19.03 -4.36 -29.31
C GLN A 35 18.78 -2.89 -29.63
N LYS A 36 18.23 -2.60 -30.83
CA LYS A 36 17.62 -1.30 -31.16
C LYS A 36 16.12 -1.36 -30.88
N SER A 37 15.64 -0.50 -29.98
CA SER A 37 14.21 -0.32 -29.68
C SER A 37 13.44 0.20 -30.91
N LYS A 38 12.34 -0.47 -31.29
CA LYS A 38 11.32 0.07 -32.19
C LYS A 38 9.90 -0.41 -31.83
N THR A 39 9.00 0.57 -31.76
CA THR A 39 7.53 0.53 -31.66
C THR A 39 6.88 0.24 -33.02
N ARG A 40 5.72 -0.46 -33.03
CA ARG A 40 4.57 -0.22 -33.93
C ARG A 40 3.33 -1.07 -33.56
N SER A 41 2.17 -0.44 -33.71
CA SER A 41 0.79 -0.84 -33.36
C SER A 41 0.14 -1.83 -34.34
N ALA A 42 -0.80 -2.66 -33.87
CA ALA A 42 -1.84 -3.30 -34.68
C ALA A 42 -3.13 -3.59 -33.87
N ARG A 43 -4.28 -3.42 -34.54
CA ARG A 43 -5.67 -3.62 -34.07
C ARG A 43 -6.08 -5.11 -34.03
N ALA A 44 -6.91 -5.53 -33.07
CA ALA A 44 -8.29 -6.06 -33.31
C ALA A 44 -8.96 -6.80 -32.11
N ARG A 45 -10.25 -6.48 -31.92
CA ARG A 45 -11.45 -7.33 -31.64
C ARG A 45 -11.48 -8.36 -30.49
N GLY A 46 -12.39 -8.08 -29.55
CA GLY A 46 -13.41 -9.01 -29.03
C GLY A 46 -12.99 -10.01 -27.95
N ALA A 47 -13.15 -9.65 -26.67
CA ALA A 47 -13.03 -10.59 -25.55
C ALA A 47 -14.41 -11.09 -25.09
N HIS A 48 -14.54 -12.41 -24.98
CA HIS A 48 -15.68 -13.12 -24.42
C HIS A 48 -15.73 -12.98 -22.89
N VAL A 49 -16.93 -12.79 -22.34
CA VAL A 49 -17.23 -12.75 -20.91
C VAL A 49 -17.39 -14.18 -20.39
N VAL A 50 -16.62 -14.57 -19.39
CA VAL A 50 -16.90 -15.77 -18.57
C VAL A 50 -17.58 -15.30 -17.28
N ALA A 51 -18.86 -15.66 -17.13
CA ALA A 51 -19.66 -15.39 -15.95
C ALA A 51 -19.31 -16.36 -14.80
N ILE A 52 -19.42 -15.87 -13.57
CA ILE A 52 -19.29 -16.66 -12.34
C ILE A 52 -20.70 -17.12 -11.92
N ALA A 53 -20.86 -18.42 -11.65
CA ALA A 53 -22.00 -18.97 -10.90
C ALA A 53 -21.51 -19.81 -9.71
N PRO A 54 -22.30 -19.95 -8.63
CA PRO A 54 -21.83 -20.36 -7.31
C PRO A 54 -21.97 -21.86 -7.02
N LYS A 55 -21.06 -22.32 -6.15
CA LYS A 55 -21.07 -23.49 -5.24
C LYS A 55 -21.94 -24.69 -5.63
N ASP A 56 -21.30 -25.73 -6.18
CA ASP A 56 -21.49 -27.12 -5.74
C ASP A 56 -20.20 -27.94 -5.98
N PRO A 57 -19.77 -28.84 -5.06
CA PRO A 57 -18.42 -29.41 -5.08
C PRO A 57 -18.23 -30.63 -6.02
N GLU A 58 -19.31 -31.21 -6.57
CA GLU A 58 -19.23 -32.49 -7.29
C GLU A 58 -19.11 -32.37 -8.82
N ALA A 59 -19.28 -31.19 -9.41
CA ALA A 59 -19.09 -30.99 -10.85
C ALA A 59 -17.65 -30.61 -11.25
N ALA A 60 -16.77 -30.33 -10.27
CA ALA A 60 -15.42 -29.81 -10.50
C ALA A 60 -14.44 -30.81 -11.13
N ALA A 61 -14.75 -32.11 -11.10
CA ALA A 61 -13.86 -33.16 -11.61
C ALA A 61 -13.97 -33.38 -13.14
N ALA A 62 -15.00 -32.84 -13.81
CA ALA A 62 -15.25 -33.09 -15.24
C ALA A 62 -14.70 -32.00 -16.19
N ALA A 63 -14.20 -30.87 -15.67
CA ALA A 63 -13.74 -29.73 -16.47
C ALA A 63 -12.20 -29.60 -16.57
N ALA A 64 -11.45 -30.63 -16.19
CA ALA A 64 -10.00 -30.69 -16.37
C ALA A 64 -9.65 -31.13 -17.81
N GLY A 65 -10.04 -30.31 -18.79
CA GLY A 65 -9.62 -30.43 -20.18
C GLY A 65 -8.54 -29.41 -20.50
N THR A 66 -7.32 -29.89 -20.72
CA THR A 66 -6.11 -29.20 -21.21
C THR A 66 -6.37 -27.92 -22.02
N SER A 67 -5.95 -26.77 -21.48
CA SER A 67 -5.72 -25.55 -22.26
C SER A 67 -4.24 -25.19 -22.16
N SER A 68 -3.54 -25.41 -23.26
CA SER A 68 -2.14 -25.03 -23.47
C SER A 68 -1.97 -23.53 -23.30
N ALA A 69 -0.96 -23.13 -22.53
CA ALA A 69 -0.49 -21.75 -22.42
C ALA A 69 -0.10 -21.21 -23.81
N GLN A 70 -1.02 -20.51 -24.45
CA GLN A 70 -0.73 -19.66 -25.61
C GLN A 70 -0.59 -18.23 -25.11
N ASP A 71 0.54 -17.64 -25.45
CA ASP A 71 0.94 -16.28 -25.12
C ASP A 71 -0.13 -15.26 -25.53
N GLU A 72 -0.86 -14.70 -24.56
CA GLU A 72 -1.67 -13.51 -24.77
C GLU A 72 -0.74 -12.31 -25.05
N GLU A 73 -0.75 -11.84 -26.30
CA GLU A 73 -0.02 -10.65 -26.74
C GLU A 73 -0.42 -9.41 -25.91
N HIS A 74 0.60 -8.80 -25.31
CA HIS A 74 0.51 -7.78 -24.28
C HIS A 74 0.63 -6.37 -24.88
N GLU A 75 -0.39 -5.53 -24.70
CA GLU A 75 -0.33 -4.09 -25.05
C GLU A 75 -0.17 -3.26 -23.75
N PRO A 76 0.87 -2.40 -23.63
CA PRO A 76 1.05 -1.56 -22.45
C PRO A 76 -0.10 -0.57 -22.35
N GLY A 77 -0.99 -0.77 -21.37
CA GLY A 77 -2.15 0.10 -21.18
C GLY A 77 -1.72 1.53 -20.85
N ASN A 78 -2.04 2.45 -21.75
CA ASN A 78 -1.82 3.88 -21.54
C ASN A 78 -3.08 4.45 -20.87
N LEU A 79 -2.93 5.42 -19.96
CA LEU A 79 -4.05 6.22 -19.46
C LEU A 79 -4.92 6.75 -20.62
N ALA A 80 -4.31 7.14 -21.74
CA ALA A 80 -5.00 7.59 -22.95
C ALA A 80 -6.06 6.59 -23.48
N ASP A 81 -5.91 5.29 -23.19
CA ASP A 81 -6.89 4.27 -23.61
C ASP A 81 -8.26 4.53 -22.97
N LEU A 82 -8.31 5.17 -21.80
CA LEU A 82 -9.57 5.56 -21.15
C LEU A 82 -10.36 6.60 -21.95
N ILE A 83 -9.76 7.29 -22.92
CA ILE A 83 -10.48 8.17 -23.87
C ILE A 83 -11.07 7.34 -25.01
N TYR A 84 -10.29 6.44 -25.59
CA TYR A 84 -10.67 5.74 -26.82
C TYR A 84 -11.47 4.45 -26.59
N ARG A 85 -11.38 3.86 -25.39
CA ARG A 85 -11.92 2.53 -25.12
C ARG A 85 -13.03 2.54 -24.08
N GLN A 86 -14.24 2.26 -24.57
CA GLN A 86 -15.42 2.17 -23.73
C GLN A 86 -15.37 0.98 -22.77
N ASP A 87 -14.81 -0.16 -23.18
CA ASP A 87 -14.74 -1.36 -22.34
C ASP A 87 -13.92 -1.15 -21.06
N LEU A 88 -12.86 -0.33 -21.10
CA LEU A 88 -12.07 0.00 -19.91
C LEU A 88 -12.85 0.91 -18.95
N ARG A 89 -13.61 1.87 -19.50
CA ARG A 89 -14.47 2.74 -18.70
C ARG A 89 -15.60 1.94 -18.06
N ASP A 90 -16.15 0.98 -18.79
CA ASP A 90 -17.35 0.27 -18.37
C ASP A 90 -17.09 -0.99 -17.53
N ALA A 91 -15.88 -1.54 -17.61
CA ALA A 91 -15.42 -2.75 -16.92
C ALA A 91 -15.86 -2.79 -15.45
N GLU A 92 -16.32 -3.97 -15.04
CA GLU A 92 -16.57 -4.24 -13.62
C GLU A 92 -15.25 -4.37 -12.88
N LEU A 93 -15.21 -3.78 -11.68
CA LEU A 93 -14.03 -3.81 -10.82
C LEU A 93 -14.01 -5.15 -10.07
N GLY A 94 -13.53 -6.19 -10.74
CA GLY A 94 -13.27 -7.48 -10.11
C GLY A 94 -12.13 -7.39 -9.07
N GLN A 95 -12.02 -8.43 -8.23
CA GLN A 95 -11.06 -8.50 -7.11
C GLN A 95 -9.58 -8.32 -7.52
N LEU A 96 -9.24 -8.64 -8.78
CA LEU A 96 -7.90 -8.51 -9.35
C LEU A 96 -7.78 -7.33 -10.33
N GLY A 97 -8.87 -6.61 -10.60
CA GLY A 97 -8.91 -5.45 -11.49
C GLY A 97 -8.14 -4.28 -10.88
N ARG A 98 -7.20 -3.71 -11.64
CA ARG A 98 -6.51 -2.50 -11.19
C ARG A 98 -7.47 -1.33 -11.24
N MET A 99 -7.44 -0.49 -10.22
CA MET A 99 -8.11 0.80 -10.27
C MET A 99 -7.15 1.89 -10.68
N CYS A 100 -7.67 2.85 -11.42
CA CYS A 100 -7.00 4.09 -11.74
C CYS A 100 -7.90 5.25 -11.32
N PHE A 101 -7.30 6.18 -10.57
CA PHE A 101 -7.87 7.49 -10.35
C PHE A 101 -7.45 8.41 -11.47
N ILE A 102 -8.44 9.07 -12.09
CA ILE A 102 -8.19 10.13 -13.04
C ILE A 102 -8.54 11.43 -12.33
N GLY A 103 -7.58 12.37 -12.33
CA GLY A 103 -7.56 13.58 -11.50
C GLY A 103 -8.86 14.39 -11.44
N SER A 104 -8.86 15.39 -10.56
CA SER A 104 -10.01 16.28 -10.33
C SER A 104 -10.39 17.12 -11.56
N ASP A 105 -11.43 17.93 -11.41
CA ASP A 105 -12.06 18.73 -12.46
C ASP A 105 -11.12 19.70 -13.18
N VAL A 106 -9.99 20.06 -12.55
CA VAL A 106 -8.94 20.89 -13.16
C VAL A 106 -8.05 20.12 -14.14
N SER A 107 -8.15 18.78 -14.19
CA SER A 107 -7.37 17.95 -15.11
C SER A 107 -7.98 17.98 -16.51
N ASN A 108 -7.24 18.52 -17.48
CA ASN A 108 -7.62 18.42 -18.90
C ASN A 108 -7.90 16.97 -19.32
N PHE A 109 -7.09 16.02 -18.81
CA PHE A 109 -7.28 14.61 -19.09
C PHE A 109 -8.54 14.05 -18.42
N GLY A 110 -8.79 14.41 -17.15
CA GLY A 110 -10.04 14.07 -16.46
C GLY A 110 -11.29 14.60 -17.17
N TYR A 111 -11.24 15.84 -17.62
CA TYR A 111 -12.30 16.46 -18.43
C TYR A 111 -12.59 15.66 -19.71
N LEU A 112 -11.55 15.31 -20.48
CA LEU A 112 -11.69 14.53 -21.71
C LEU A 112 -12.32 13.15 -21.46
N VAL A 113 -11.88 12.45 -20.40
CA VAL A 113 -12.43 11.12 -20.07
C VAL A 113 -13.91 11.22 -19.69
N ARG A 114 -14.32 12.26 -18.95
CA ARG A 114 -15.73 12.48 -18.59
C ARG A 114 -16.62 12.85 -19.78
N GLN A 115 -16.09 13.57 -20.77
CA GLN A 115 -16.84 13.90 -21.98
C GLN A 115 -17.23 12.65 -22.79
N VAL A 116 -16.36 11.64 -22.79
CA VAL A 116 -16.58 10.37 -23.51
C VAL A 116 -17.17 9.26 -22.61
N ALA A 117 -17.39 9.56 -21.32
CA ALA A 117 -18.05 8.67 -20.38
C ALA A 117 -19.58 8.77 -20.51
N GLN A 118 -20.27 7.71 -20.12
CA GLN A 118 -21.74 7.69 -20.07
C GLN A 118 -22.27 8.77 -19.11
N PRO A 119 -23.45 9.36 -19.36
CA PRO A 119 -24.01 10.41 -18.49
C PRO A 119 -24.11 10.02 -17.02
N GLN A 120 -24.42 8.75 -16.71
CA GLN A 120 -24.49 8.25 -15.33
C GLN A 120 -23.11 8.13 -14.65
N ARG A 121 -22.00 8.35 -15.37
CA ARG A 121 -20.62 8.18 -14.89
C ARG A 121 -19.78 9.44 -14.96
N ARG A 122 -20.39 10.61 -15.17
CA ARG A 122 -19.64 11.89 -15.19
C ARG A 122 -18.94 12.17 -13.86
N ASP A 123 -19.47 11.64 -12.76
CA ASP A 123 -18.91 11.82 -11.40
C ASP A 123 -18.10 10.61 -10.93
N ALA A 124 -17.82 9.64 -11.81
CA ALA A 124 -16.99 8.48 -11.45
C ALA A 124 -15.50 8.86 -11.49
N PHE A 125 -14.83 8.75 -10.34
CA PHE A 125 -13.39 9.00 -10.20
C PHE A 125 -12.54 7.74 -10.34
N HIS A 126 -13.15 6.56 -10.20
CA HIS A 126 -12.46 5.27 -10.21
C HIS A 126 -12.80 4.48 -11.47
N PHE A 127 -11.77 4.16 -12.26
CA PHE A 127 -11.91 3.40 -13.50
C PHE A 127 -11.16 2.08 -13.40
N GLY A 128 -11.71 1.05 -14.07
CA GLY A 128 -11.05 -0.23 -14.22
C GLY A 128 -9.85 -0.13 -15.16
N SER A 129 -8.82 -0.90 -14.85
CA SER A 129 -7.62 -1.06 -15.65
C SER A 129 -7.32 -2.55 -15.79
N ARG A 130 -6.75 -2.94 -16.93
CA ARG A 130 -6.40 -4.32 -17.24
C ARG A 130 -5.46 -4.91 -16.19
N GLN A 131 -5.62 -6.20 -15.93
CA GLN A 131 -4.75 -6.95 -15.05
C GLN A 131 -3.42 -7.21 -15.76
N PHE A 132 -2.31 -7.00 -15.05
CA PHE A 132 -0.98 -7.33 -15.55
C PHE A 132 -0.47 -8.53 -14.77
N ALA A 133 -0.01 -9.58 -15.44
CA ALA A 133 0.63 -10.69 -14.74
C ALA A 133 1.91 -10.18 -14.02
N ARG A 134 2.21 -10.74 -12.84
CA ARG A 134 3.38 -10.35 -12.00
C ARG A 134 4.70 -10.29 -12.78
N ARG A 135 4.89 -11.22 -13.72
CA ARG A 135 6.08 -11.32 -14.58
C ARG A 135 6.31 -10.10 -15.49
N HIS A 136 5.28 -9.30 -15.77
CA HIS A 136 5.35 -8.14 -16.67
C HIS A 136 5.43 -6.79 -15.94
N THR A 137 5.42 -6.82 -14.61
CA THR A 137 5.26 -5.61 -13.80
C THR A 137 6.19 -5.53 -12.60
N ALA A 138 6.74 -6.65 -12.16
CA ALA A 138 7.96 -6.65 -11.38
C ALA A 138 9.11 -6.21 -12.30
N HIS A 139 9.66 -5.02 -12.03
CA HIS A 139 10.90 -4.62 -12.68
C HIS A 139 12.00 -5.54 -12.16
N GLU A 140 12.66 -6.25 -13.07
CA GLU A 140 13.91 -6.95 -12.77
C GLU A 140 13.78 -7.95 -11.60
N LEU A 141 12.87 -8.93 -11.68
CA LEU A 141 12.76 -10.02 -10.69
C LEU A 141 14.13 -10.66 -10.35
N GLN A 142 15.05 -10.67 -11.31
CA GLN A 142 16.43 -11.14 -11.16
C GLN A 142 17.28 -10.29 -10.19
N ARG A 143 16.86 -9.08 -9.84
CA ARG A 143 17.53 -8.18 -8.89
C ARG A 143 16.97 -8.26 -7.47
N VAL A 144 15.88 -9.00 -7.25
CA VAL A 144 15.38 -9.23 -5.89
C VAL A 144 16.36 -10.17 -5.19
N PRO A 145 17.05 -9.73 -4.13
CA PRO A 145 18.03 -10.57 -3.45
C PRO A 145 17.28 -11.74 -2.76
N PRO A 146 17.83 -12.97 -2.78
CA PRO A 146 17.16 -14.15 -2.20
C PRO A 146 16.78 -13.98 -0.73
N GLU A 147 17.56 -13.19 0.01
CA GLU A 147 17.28 -12.84 1.40
C GLU A 147 15.94 -12.11 1.58
N ALA A 148 15.49 -11.30 0.61
CA ALA A 148 14.20 -10.60 0.66
C ALA A 148 13.01 -11.56 0.53
N LEU A 149 13.23 -12.72 -0.08
CA LEU A 149 12.22 -13.77 -0.28
C LEU A 149 12.20 -14.81 0.84
N THR A 150 13.22 -14.81 1.72
CA THR A 150 13.40 -15.83 2.73
C THR A 150 12.46 -15.62 3.92
N ARG A 151 11.72 -16.66 4.33
CA ARG A 151 10.86 -16.62 5.53
C ARG A 151 11.66 -16.89 6.80
N CYS A 152 11.19 -16.36 7.92
CA CYS A 152 11.76 -16.69 9.23
C CYS A 152 11.20 -18.03 9.75
N ALA A 153 11.74 -18.52 10.86
CA ALA A 153 11.27 -19.77 11.45
C ALA A 153 9.77 -19.70 11.80
N ALA A 154 9.00 -20.71 11.39
CA ALA A 154 7.54 -20.70 11.50
C ALA A 154 6.99 -20.40 12.92
N PRO A 155 7.59 -20.89 14.03
CA PRO A 155 7.14 -20.52 15.38
C PRO A 155 7.29 -19.03 15.67
N LEU A 156 8.42 -18.43 15.29
CA LEU A 156 8.68 -17.00 15.47
C LEU A 156 7.72 -16.18 14.60
N GLU A 157 7.54 -16.57 13.35
CA GLU A 157 6.66 -15.90 12.41
C GLU A 157 5.22 -15.83 12.93
N ARG A 158 4.67 -16.96 13.40
CA ARG A 158 3.34 -17.02 14.02
C ARG A 158 3.22 -16.15 15.27
N ARG A 159 4.26 -16.13 16.12
CA ARG A 159 4.28 -15.30 17.33
C ARG A 159 4.24 -13.81 17.00
N LEU A 160 5.02 -13.39 15.99
CA LEU A 160 5.06 -12.00 15.53
C LEU A 160 3.73 -11.57 14.87
N LEU A 161 3.13 -12.45 14.06
CA LEU A 161 1.83 -12.18 13.45
C LEU A 161 0.72 -12.04 14.51
N ARG A 162 0.69 -12.90 15.53
CA ARG A 162 -0.21 -12.75 16.67
C ARG A 162 0.01 -11.44 17.40
N ALA A 163 1.26 -11.09 17.69
CA ALA A 163 1.57 -9.81 18.33
C ALA A 163 1.04 -8.60 17.53
N TYR A 164 1.07 -8.64 16.20
CA TYR A 164 0.46 -7.62 15.35
C TYR A 164 -1.08 -7.62 15.43
N PHE A 165 -1.72 -8.76 15.17
CA PHE A 165 -3.19 -8.85 15.12
C PHE A 165 -3.85 -8.65 16.48
N ASP A 166 -3.19 -9.00 17.58
CA ASP A 166 -3.75 -8.84 18.93
C ASP A 166 -3.58 -7.42 19.49
N ARG A 167 -2.56 -6.67 19.02
CA ARG A 167 -2.14 -5.42 19.68
C ARG A 167 -2.21 -4.17 18.82
N VAL A 168 -2.14 -4.30 17.49
CA VAL A 168 -2.10 -3.15 16.57
C VAL A 168 -3.33 -3.10 15.68
N ASN A 169 -3.64 -4.20 15.00
CA ASN A 169 -4.78 -4.26 14.08
C ASN A 169 -6.15 -3.93 14.72
N PRO A 170 -6.40 -4.19 16.03
CA PRO A 170 -7.65 -3.80 16.67
C PRO A 170 -7.88 -2.29 16.68
N GLY A 171 -6.83 -1.49 16.96
CA GLY A 171 -6.92 -0.03 16.99
C GLY A 171 -6.81 0.61 15.60
N TRP A 172 -5.91 0.07 14.76
CA TRP A 172 -5.73 0.50 13.37
C TRP A 172 -5.85 -0.70 12.45
N PRO A 173 -7.07 -1.04 11.98
CA PRO A 173 -7.31 -2.21 11.14
C PRO A 173 -6.83 -1.98 9.71
N ILE A 174 -5.50 -2.03 9.57
CA ILE A 174 -4.77 -1.84 8.31
C ILE A 174 -4.92 -3.08 7.44
N VAL A 175 -4.89 -4.28 8.03
CA VAL A 175 -4.92 -5.56 7.31
C VAL A 175 -6.20 -6.33 7.65
N ASP A 176 -6.83 -6.88 6.62
CA ASP A 176 -7.92 -7.85 6.78
C ASP A 176 -7.32 -9.18 7.25
N GLU A 177 -7.57 -9.54 8.50
CA GLU A 177 -6.96 -10.71 9.15
C GLU A 177 -7.38 -12.01 8.47
N GLU A 178 -8.66 -12.18 8.16
CA GLU A 178 -9.18 -13.41 7.55
C GLU A 178 -8.57 -13.62 6.16
N HIS A 179 -8.56 -12.55 5.35
CA HIS A 179 -7.98 -12.59 4.02
C HIS A 179 -6.47 -12.88 4.05
N PHE A 180 -5.71 -12.19 4.92
CA PHE A 180 -4.28 -12.40 5.05
C PHE A 180 -3.97 -13.82 5.56
N MET A 181 -4.70 -14.31 6.55
CA MET A 181 -4.47 -15.65 7.10
C MET A 181 -4.85 -16.76 6.12
N ALA A 182 -5.80 -16.52 5.20
CA ALA A 182 -6.05 -17.42 4.07
C ALA A 182 -4.84 -17.52 3.13
N GLN A 183 -4.24 -16.38 2.76
CA GLN A 183 -3.00 -16.35 1.98
C GLN A 183 -1.84 -17.04 2.72
N TYR A 184 -1.72 -16.80 4.02
CA TYR A 184 -0.67 -17.37 4.87
C TYR A 184 -0.71 -18.90 4.94
N ARG A 185 -1.91 -19.49 4.99
CA ARG A 185 -2.12 -20.95 4.99
C ARG A 185 -1.80 -21.61 3.64
N GLY A 186 -1.81 -20.84 2.54
CA GLY A 186 -1.36 -21.32 1.22
C GLY A 186 -2.32 -22.29 0.52
N GLY A 187 -3.63 -22.21 0.80
CA GLY A 187 -4.63 -23.14 0.25
C GLY A 187 -5.08 -22.85 -1.20
N ASP A 188 -4.88 -21.63 -1.71
CA ASP A 188 -5.25 -21.24 -3.08
C ASP A 188 -4.03 -20.65 -3.82
N PRO A 189 -3.49 -21.32 -4.85
CA PRO A 189 -2.38 -20.80 -5.65
C PRO A 189 -2.66 -19.46 -6.34
N ARG A 190 -3.93 -19.11 -6.54
CA ARG A 190 -4.35 -17.83 -7.16
C ARG A 190 -4.33 -16.67 -6.16
N ASN A 191 -4.25 -16.96 -4.87
CA ASN A 191 -4.16 -15.98 -3.79
C ASN A 191 -2.88 -16.18 -2.97
N PRO A 192 -1.70 -16.01 -3.59
CA PRO A 192 -0.42 -16.26 -2.93
C PRO A 192 -0.13 -15.23 -1.84
N LEU A 193 0.69 -15.64 -0.86
CA LEU A 193 1.15 -14.77 0.21
C LEU A 193 1.95 -13.57 -0.33
N MET A 194 1.53 -12.37 0.07
CA MET A 194 2.19 -11.11 -0.26
C MET A 194 3.38 -10.89 0.67
N LEU A 195 4.59 -11.24 0.21
CA LEU A 195 5.82 -11.15 1.00
C LEU A 195 6.16 -9.74 1.52
N PRO A 196 5.91 -8.63 0.80
CA PRO A 196 6.16 -7.30 1.35
C PRO A 196 5.28 -7.04 2.59
N LEU A 197 4.01 -7.42 2.52
CA LEU A 197 3.04 -7.29 3.62
C LEU A 197 3.43 -8.16 4.81
N LEU A 198 3.81 -9.42 4.56
CA LEU A 198 4.32 -10.29 5.61
C LEU A 198 5.50 -9.65 6.34
N ASN A 199 6.55 -9.21 5.62
CA ASN A 199 7.72 -8.59 6.26
C ASN A 199 7.34 -7.34 7.06
N ALA A 200 6.44 -6.50 6.55
CA ALA A 200 5.98 -5.30 7.27
C ALA A 200 5.19 -5.65 8.55
N MET A 201 4.33 -6.67 8.51
CA MET A 201 3.62 -7.15 9.70
C MET A 201 4.57 -7.77 10.73
N LEU A 202 5.57 -8.54 10.30
CA LEU A 202 6.59 -9.10 11.19
C LEU A 202 7.42 -8.00 11.85
N LEU A 203 7.75 -6.94 11.12
CA LEU A 203 8.42 -5.74 11.66
C LEU A 203 7.61 -5.11 12.80
N VAL A 204 6.30 -4.93 12.61
CA VAL A 204 5.43 -4.41 13.66
C VAL A 204 5.28 -5.39 14.81
N GLY A 205 5.19 -6.69 14.53
CA GLY A 205 5.20 -7.73 15.55
C GLY A 205 6.46 -7.65 16.43
N VAL A 206 7.63 -7.43 15.84
CA VAL A 206 8.89 -7.25 16.58
C VAL A 206 8.82 -5.98 17.45
N HIS A 207 8.30 -4.87 16.91
CA HIS A 207 8.09 -3.64 17.68
C HIS A 207 7.22 -3.90 18.92
N VAL A 208 6.13 -4.65 18.78
CA VAL A 208 5.23 -5.01 19.89
C VAL A 208 5.95 -5.84 20.95
N LEU A 209 6.71 -6.87 20.56
CA LEU A 209 7.47 -7.68 21.51
C LEU A 209 8.51 -6.85 22.28
N ARG A 210 9.24 -5.98 21.57
CA ARG A 210 10.23 -5.06 22.17
C ARG A 210 9.58 -4.12 23.19
N ALA A 211 8.44 -3.54 22.84
CA ALA A 211 7.70 -2.64 23.73
C ALA A 211 7.19 -3.32 25.01
N ARG A 212 7.00 -4.65 24.97
CA ARG A 212 6.60 -5.47 26.12
C ARG A 212 7.78 -6.03 26.92
N GLY A 213 9.02 -5.81 26.47
CA GLY A 213 10.21 -6.39 27.08
C GLY A 213 10.32 -7.91 26.88
N GLU A 214 9.66 -8.46 25.86
CA GLU A 214 9.76 -9.89 25.53
C GLU A 214 11.03 -10.19 24.71
N GLU A 215 11.49 -11.44 24.76
CA GLU A 215 12.69 -11.89 24.05
C GLU A 215 12.39 -12.72 22.79
N ALA A 216 13.36 -12.76 21.88
CA ALA A 216 13.23 -13.49 20.61
C ALA A 216 13.12 -15.01 20.80
N GLY A 217 13.56 -15.58 21.92
CA GLY A 217 13.51 -17.01 22.25
C GLY A 217 14.01 -17.28 23.66
N GLU A 218 13.94 -18.54 24.10
CA GLU A 218 14.49 -18.98 25.39
C GLU A 218 16.02 -19.08 25.29
N GLY A 219 16.75 -18.19 25.98
CA GLY A 219 18.21 -18.20 26.04
C GLY A 219 18.75 -16.99 26.81
N GLU A 220 19.80 -17.19 27.62
CA GLU A 220 20.33 -16.17 28.53
C GLU A 220 21.00 -15.01 27.76
N GLY A 221 20.42 -13.82 27.84
CA GLY A 221 21.05 -12.55 27.44
C GLY A 221 21.02 -12.25 25.94
N GLY A 222 20.82 -10.97 25.59
CA GLY A 222 20.91 -10.48 24.20
C GLY A 222 19.63 -10.59 23.37
N GLY A 223 18.51 -11.04 23.94
CA GLY A 223 17.22 -11.13 23.25
C GLY A 223 16.76 -9.79 22.63
N GLY A 224 17.03 -8.68 23.30
CA GLY A 224 16.71 -7.33 22.82
C GLY A 224 17.50 -6.91 21.58
N GLU A 225 18.79 -7.26 21.48
CA GLU A 225 19.60 -6.97 20.30
C GLU A 225 19.18 -7.82 19.11
N LYS A 226 18.88 -9.10 19.36
CA LYS A 226 18.35 -10.02 18.34
C LYS A 226 17.03 -9.53 17.76
N LEU A 227 16.10 -9.06 18.60
CA LEU A 227 14.87 -8.43 18.13
C LEU A 227 15.16 -7.16 17.32
N ALA A 228 16.11 -6.30 17.73
CA ALA A 228 16.48 -5.12 16.94
C ALA A 228 17.01 -5.51 15.55
N GLN A 229 17.84 -6.55 15.47
CA GLN A 229 18.33 -7.08 14.21
C GLN A 229 17.20 -7.62 13.32
N LEU A 230 16.28 -8.41 13.88
CA LEU A 230 15.11 -8.90 13.16
C LEU A 230 14.26 -7.76 12.61
N GLN A 231 14.00 -6.71 13.41
CA GLN A 231 13.25 -5.55 12.97
C GLN A 231 13.90 -4.86 11.75
N ARG A 232 15.23 -4.63 11.81
CA ARG A 232 16.02 -4.09 10.70
C ARG A 232 15.96 -4.97 9.45
N THR A 233 16.08 -6.28 9.64
CA THR A 233 15.97 -7.26 8.54
C THR A 233 14.61 -7.17 7.86
N PHE A 234 13.51 -7.25 8.62
CA PHE A 234 12.17 -7.18 8.05
C PHE A 234 11.88 -5.84 7.37
N PHE A 235 12.36 -4.72 7.92
CA PHE A 235 12.29 -3.40 7.28
C PHE A 235 12.97 -3.42 5.91
N ARG A 236 14.24 -3.86 5.87
CA ARG A 236 15.04 -3.91 4.64
C ARG A 236 14.38 -4.78 3.58
N ARG A 237 13.91 -5.97 3.96
CA ARG A 237 13.24 -6.91 3.04
C ARG A 237 11.96 -6.31 2.46
N ALA A 238 11.10 -5.73 3.30
CA ALA A 238 9.90 -5.04 2.84
C ALA A 238 10.25 -3.91 1.86
N LYS A 239 11.22 -3.05 2.24
CA LYS A 239 11.69 -1.94 1.40
C LYS A 239 12.19 -2.42 0.03
N THR A 240 13.06 -3.43 0.00
CA THR A 240 13.59 -4.00 -1.25
C THR A 240 12.47 -4.51 -2.16
N LEU A 241 11.47 -5.20 -1.60
CA LEU A 241 10.35 -5.71 -2.40
C LEU A 241 9.43 -4.58 -2.92
N ILE A 242 9.33 -3.46 -2.20
CA ILE A 242 8.66 -2.25 -2.70
C ILE A 242 9.44 -1.63 -3.85
N ASP A 243 10.75 -1.43 -3.67
CA ASP A 243 11.61 -0.79 -4.66
C ASP A 243 11.65 -1.60 -5.98
N CYS A 244 11.62 -2.94 -5.90
CA CYS A 244 11.52 -3.82 -7.06
C CYS A 244 10.11 -3.94 -7.67
N ARG A 245 9.09 -3.28 -7.10
CA ARG A 245 7.67 -3.43 -7.47
C ARG A 245 7.22 -4.90 -7.53
N PHE A 246 7.63 -5.69 -6.52
CA PHE A 246 7.43 -7.13 -6.49
C PHE A 246 5.96 -7.55 -6.58
N GLU A 247 5.05 -6.75 -6.02
CA GLU A 247 3.62 -6.99 -6.01
C GLU A 247 2.87 -5.99 -6.88
N GLN A 248 1.65 -6.36 -7.29
CA GLN A 248 0.85 -5.54 -8.19
C GLN A 248 -0.31 -4.81 -7.54
N ASP A 249 -0.76 -5.29 -6.37
CA ASP A 249 -1.79 -4.62 -5.60
C ASP A 249 -1.20 -3.38 -4.94
N ARG A 250 -1.74 -2.21 -5.29
CA ARG A 250 -1.29 -0.94 -4.70
C ARG A 250 -1.95 -0.66 -3.36
N THR A 251 -3.07 -1.30 -3.04
CA THR A 251 -3.65 -1.24 -1.68
C THR A 251 -2.67 -1.86 -0.69
N MET A 252 -2.07 -3.00 -1.05
CA MET A 252 -0.99 -3.62 -0.28
C MET A 252 0.19 -2.65 -0.05
N TYR A 253 0.59 -1.87 -1.06
CA TYR A 253 1.67 -0.89 -0.86
C TYR A 253 1.32 0.23 0.14
N VAL A 254 0.06 0.66 0.20
CA VAL A 254 -0.41 1.60 1.24
C VAL A 254 -0.31 0.94 2.62
N GLN A 255 -0.77 -0.31 2.75
CA GLN A 255 -0.71 -1.07 4.01
C GLN A 255 0.74 -1.27 4.48
N VAL A 256 1.62 -1.71 3.59
CA VAL A 256 3.05 -1.90 3.90
C VAL A 256 3.69 -0.60 4.34
N ALA A 257 3.48 0.49 3.60
CA ALA A 257 4.08 1.78 3.92
C ALA A 257 3.59 2.31 5.29
N LEU A 258 2.30 2.14 5.62
CA LEU A 258 1.80 2.41 6.97
C LEU A 258 2.54 1.56 8.02
N LEU A 259 2.65 0.25 7.83
CA LEU A 259 3.32 -0.64 8.79
C LEU A 259 4.82 -0.33 8.95
N MET A 260 5.48 0.21 7.92
CA MET A 260 6.89 0.61 7.99
C MET A 260 7.15 1.80 8.92
N THR A 261 6.12 2.55 9.33
CA THR A 261 6.28 3.69 10.27
C THR A 261 6.68 3.27 11.68
N TRP A 262 6.58 1.98 12.03
CA TRP A 262 7.02 1.42 13.32
C TRP A 262 8.52 1.15 13.41
N TYR A 263 9.28 1.57 12.40
CA TYR A 263 10.72 1.53 12.37
C TYR A 263 11.30 2.94 12.16
N SER A 264 12.45 3.20 12.77
CA SER A 264 13.23 4.42 12.58
C SER A 264 14.71 4.05 12.68
N ASP A 265 15.47 4.33 11.63
CA ASP A 265 16.92 4.13 11.62
C ASP A 265 17.63 5.38 12.17
N GLY A 266 17.42 5.63 13.47
CA GLY A 266 17.79 6.91 14.09
C GLY A 266 16.90 8.08 13.66
N HIS A 267 17.16 9.26 14.23
CA HIS A 267 16.36 10.47 13.98
C HIS A 267 16.83 11.26 12.75
N GLU A 268 18.05 11.01 12.27
CA GLU A 268 18.68 11.76 11.17
C GLU A 268 18.27 11.24 9.79
N GLU A 269 17.97 9.95 9.66
CA GLU A 269 17.64 9.33 8.38
C GLU A 269 16.18 9.60 7.97
N ILE A 270 16.00 10.63 7.13
CA ILE A 270 14.67 11.06 6.69
C ILE A 270 13.97 9.93 5.92
N VAL A 271 14.68 9.16 5.07
CA VAL A 271 14.03 8.14 4.23
C VAL A 271 13.64 6.87 4.99
N ALA A 272 14.05 6.75 6.25
CA ALA A 272 13.73 5.62 7.12
C ALA A 272 12.78 5.97 8.26
N ASN A 273 12.35 7.23 8.39
CA ASN A 273 11.48 7.68 9.47
C ASN A 273 9.98 7.57 9.12
N ALA A 274 9.14 7.64 10.15
CA ALA A 274 7.69 7.52 10.03
C ALA A 274 7.08 8.56 9.08
N TRP A 275 7.53 9.82 9.14
CA TRP A 275 6.98 10.90 8.31
C TRP A 275 7.17 10.64 6.81
N HIS A 276 8.34 10.10 6.40
CA HIS A 276 8.57 9.75 5.01
C HIS A 276 7.67 8.61 4.54
N TRP A 277 7.54 7.55 5.32
CA TRP A 277 6.69 6.40 4.97
C TRP A 277 5.20 6.76 4.91
N ILE A 278 4.75 7.66 5.79
CA ILE A 278 3.41 8.24 5.71
C ILE A 278 3.23 9.01 4.39
N GLY A 279 4.17 9.88 4.03
CA GLY A 279 4.13 10.61 2.76
C GLY A 279 4.18 9.69 1.53
N PHE A 280 4.93 8.60 1.59
CA PHE A 280 4.96 7.57 0.56
C PHE A 280 3.59 6.87 0.44
N ALA A 281 3.00 6.45 1.56
CA ALA A 281 1.68 5.83 1.61
C ALA A 281 0.59 6.77 1.06
N ILE A 282 0.61 8.05 1.45
CA ILE A 282 -0.34 9.06 0.98
C ILE A 282 -0.26 9.26 -0.53
N ARG A 283 0.94 9.37 -1.11
CA ARG A 283 1.08 9.52 -2.56
C ARG A 283 0.52 8.32 -3.33
N ILE A 284 0.67 7.12 -2.80
CA ILE A 284 0.06 5.92 -3.40
C ILE A 284 -1.46 5.97 -3.23
N ALA A 285 -1.97 6.29 -2.04
CA ALA A 285 -3.39 6.36 -1.75
C ALA A 285 -4.12 7.41 -2.61
N ILE A 286 -3.55 8.62 -2.73
CA ILE A 286 -4.07 9.69 -3.60
C ILE A 286 -4.02 9.26 -5.06
N GLY A 287 -2.89 8.69 -5.53
CA GLY A 287 -2.78 8.15 -6.88
C GLY A 287 -3.76 7.00 -7.18
N HIS A 288 -4.27 6.34 -6.14
CA HIS A 288 -5.32 5.33 -6.23
C HIS A 288 -6.74 5.90 -6.17
N GLY A 289 -6.90 7.16 -5.79
CA GLY A 289 -8.21 7.77 -5.58
C GLY A 289 -8.84 7.42 -4.23
N MET A 290 -8.08 6.97 -3.24
CA MET A 290 -8.60 6.66 -1.90
C MET A 290 -9.11 7.89 -1.16
N HIS A 291 -8.71 9.09 -1.59
CA HIS A 291 -9.18 10.39 -1.08
C HIS A 291 -10.55 10.80 -1.64
N ARG A 292 -11.10 10.00 -2.57
CA ARG A 292 -12.42 10.22 -3.18
C ARG A 292 -13.46 9.29 -2.59
N ASP A 293 -14.70 9.76 -2.47
CA ASP A 293 -15.82 8.92 -2.04
C ASP A 293 -15.98 7.71 -2.98
N ALA A 294 -15.85 6.54 -2.38
CA ALA A 294 -15.96 5.24 -3.04
C ALA A 294 -17.38 4.66 -2.98
N THR A 295 -18.33 5.31 -2.30
CA THR A 295 -19.67 4.77 -2.00
C THR A 295 -20.41 4.32 -3.26
N HIS A 296 -20.35 5.10 -4.32
CA HIS A 296 -21.01 4.79 -5.61
C HIS A 296 -20.09 4.08 -6.62
N SER A 297 -18.87 3.70 -6.22
CA SER A 297 -17.96 2.96 -7.10
C SER A 297 -18.42 1.52 -7.31
N LYS A 298 -17.98 0.91 -8.42
CA LYS A 298 -18.19 -0.52 -8.73
C LYS A 298 -17.33 -1.47 -7.89
N MET A 299 -16.58 -0.96 -6.92
CA MET A 299 -15.75 -1.81 -6.07
C MET A 299 -16.60 -2.76 -5.23
N LEU A 300 -16.04 -3.95 -4.98
CA LEU A 300 -16.60 -4.85 -3.99
C LEU A 300 -16.77 -4.11 -2.65
N PRO A 301 -17.89 -4.31 -1.92
CA PRO A 301 -18.17 -3.61 -0.67
C PRO A 301 -17.01 -3.70 0.35
N VAL A 302 -16.35 -4.85 0.44
CA VAL A 302 -15.20 -5.06 1.33
C VAL A 302 -14.03 -4.13 1.02
N HIS A 303 -13.74 -3.86 -0.26
CA HIS A 303 -12.68 -2.94 -0.67
C HIS A 303 -13.06 -1.48 -0.40
N ARG A 304 -14.32 -1.09 -0.62
CA ARG A 304 -14.81 0.25 -0.28
C ARG A 304 -14.60 0.54 1.21
N ARG A 305 -15.04 -0.39 2.07
CA ARG A 305 -14.82 -0.29 3.52
C ARG A 305 -13.33 -0.21 3.88
N LEU A 306 -12.49 -1.05 3.27
CA LEU A 306 -11.05 -1.02 3.50
C LEU A 306 -10.42 0.33 3.10
N TRP A 307 -10.81 0.89 1.95
CA TRP A 307 -10.30 2.18 1.49
C TRP A 307 -10.68 3.32 2.42
N THR A 308 -11.94 3.38 2.85
CA THR A 308 -12.37 4.36 3.85
C THR A 308 -11.57 4.21 5.14
N ARG A 309 -11.37 2.99 5.66
CA ARG A 309 -10.55 2.75 6.86
C ARG A 309 -9.10 3.21 6.66
N LEU A 310 -8.44 2.79 5.57
CA LEU A 310 -7.05 3.14 5.29
C LEU A 310 -6.85 4.66 5.13
N TRP A 311 -7.78 5.35 4.47
CA TRP A 311 -7.74 6.79 4.32
C TRP A 311 -7.74 7.51 5.67
N TRP A 312 -8.68 7.15 6.55
CA TRP A 312 -8.74 7.74 7.89
C TRP A 312 -7.57 7.33 8.78
N ILE A 313 -7.03 6.11 8.64
CA ILE A 313 -5.79 5.70 9.33
C ILE A 313 -4.61 6.55 8.87
N LEU A 314 -4.45 6.78 7.55
CA LEU A 314 -3.43 7.68 7.01
C LEU A 314 -3.56 9.08 7.57
N PHE A 315 -4.77 9.63 7.61
CA PHE A 315 -5.04 10.95 8.18
C PHE A 315 -4.65 11.06 9.65
N GLN A 316 -4.98 10.05 10.45
CA GLN A 316 -4.59 9.98 11.86
C GLN A 316 -3.06 9.94 12.02
N PHE A 317 -2.37 9.13 11.21
CA PHE A 317 -0.92 8.99 11.24
C PHE A 317 -0.21 10.28 10.81
N ASP A 318 -0.63 10.87 9.69
CA ASP A 318 -0.11 12.15 9.20
C ASP A 318 -0.25 13.24 10.24
N THR A 319 -1.42 13.35 10.86
CA THR A 319 -1.69 14.33 11.91
C THR A 319 -0.80 14.12 13.14
N ALA A 320 -0.74 12.90 13.68
CA ALA A 320 0.02 12.61 14.89
C ALA A 320 1.53 12.77 14.68
N VAL A 321 2.08 12.25 13.59
CA VAL A 321 3.53 12.32 13.31
C VAL A 321 3.96 13.73 12.92
N SER A 322 3.16 14.45 12.12
CA SER A 322 3.44 15.84 11.77
C SER A 322 3.51 16.71 13.03
N ALA A 323 2.58 16.51 13.97
CA ALA A 323 2.61 17.20 15.25
C ALA A 323 3.84 16.84 16.09
N ALA A 324 4.16 15.54 16.20
CA ALA A 324 5.28 15.06 17.00
C ALA A 324 6.64 15.57 16.45
N TYR A 325 6.79 15.68 15.14
CA TYR A 325 8.03 16.12 14.50
C TYR A 325 8.07 17.62 14.19
N GLY A 326 6.98 18.36 14.45
CA GLY A 326 6.85 19.77 14.08
C GLY A 326 6.87 20.00 12.57
N ARG A 327 6.42 19.03 11.78
CA ARG A 327 6.39 19.08 10.30
C ARG A 327 5.00 19.47 9.79
N PRO A 328 4.88 20.02 8.57
CA PRO A 328 3.58 20.25 7.95
C PRO A 328 2.85 18.93 7.68
N GLN A 329 1.53 18.96 7.85
CA GLN A 329 0.64 17.88 7.45
C GLN A 329 0.59 17.78 5.92
N ILE A 330 0.51 16.56 5.41
CA ILE A 330 0.40 16.30 3.98
C ILE A 330 -1.08 16.28 3.56
N LEU A 331 -1.97 15.76 4.40
CA LEU A 331 -3.38 15.62 4.08
C LEU A 331 -4.20 16.86 4.48
N ASN A 332 -4.89 17.43 3.49
CA ASN A 332 -5.95 18.39 3.69
C ASN A 332 -7.32 17.71 3.54
N LEU A 333 -8.20 17.86 4.53
CA LEU A 333 -9.57 17.33 4.46
C LEU A 333 -10.43 18.09 3.45
N ASP A 334 -10.10 19.34 3.13
CA ASP A 334 -10.80 20.10 2.07
C ASP A 334 -10.55 19.51 0.66
N GLU A 335 -9.54 18.66 0.52
CA GLU A 335 -9.17 17.98 -0.73
C GLU A 335 -9.71 16.54 -0.78
N SER A 336 -10.55 16.15 0.18
CA SER A 336 -11.12 14.81 0.30
C SER A 336 -12.62 14.86 0.55
N ASP A 337 -13.37 13.97 -0.09
CA ASP A 337 -14.80 13.75 0.15
C ASP A 337 -15.08 12.34 0.70
N VAL A 338 -14.07 11.68 1.27
CA VAL A 338 -14.26 10.37 1.92
C VAL A 338 -15.21 10.53 3.11
N PRO A 339 -16.28 9.72 3.20
CA PRO A 339 -17.23 9.82 4.30
C PRO A 339 -16.56 9.54 5.65
N GLU A 340 -17.12 10.10 6.72
CA GLU A 340 -16.66 9.84 8.09
C GLU A 340 -16.67 8.34 8.42
N LEU A 341 -15.82 7.93 9.36
CA LEU A 341 -15.83 6.54 9.86
C LEU A 341 -17.16 6.23 10.55
N GLU A 342 -17.65 5.01 10.30
CA GLU A 342 -18.90 4.48 10.80
C GLU A 342 -18.70 3.02 11.18
N PRO A 343 -19.51 2.43 12.08
CA PRO A 343 -19.38 1.03 12.46
C PRO A 343 -19.45 0.07 11.28
N ALA A 344 -20.27 0.38 10.26
CA ALA A 344 -20.39 -0.40 9.04
C ALA A 344 -19.03 -0.55 8.31
N HIS A 345 -18.15 0.44 8.41
CA HIS A 345 -16.81 0.38 7.83
C HIS A 345 -15.93 -0.69 8.49
N PHE A 346 -16.25 -1.23 9.67
CA PHE A 346 -15.45 -2.25 10.37
C PHE A 346 -16.04 -3.66 10.26
N GLN A 347 -17.11 -3.84 9.48
CA GLN A 347 -17.71 -5.15 9.26
C GLN A 347 -16.70 -6.15 8.68
N GLY A 348 -16.55 -7.30 9.34
CA GLY A 348 -15.61 -8.36 8.98
C GLY A 348 -14.22 -8.21 9.61
N VAL A 349 -13.99 -7.18 10.43
CA VAL A 349 -12.72 -6.99 11.15
C VAL A 349 -12.87 -7.51 12.58
N PRO A 350 -12.27 -8.67 12.93
CA PRO A 350 -12.38 -9.21 14.27
C PRO A 350 -11.71 -8.28 15.29
N ASN A 351 -12.32 -8.17 16.49
CA ASN A 351 -11.79 -7.42 17.63
C ASN A 351 -11.52 -5.91 17.38
N ALA A 352 -12.05 -5.33 16.30
CA ALA A 352 -11.84 -3.92 16.01
C ALA A 352 -12.35 -3.02 17.16
N GLN A 353 -11.50 -2.11 17.61
CA GLN A 353 -11.83 -1.06 18.58
C GLN A 353 -12.50 0.09 17.83
N VAL A 354 -13.73 -0.16 17.37
CA VAL A 354 -14.49 0.74 16.48
C VAL A 354 -14.62 2.15 17.06
N ASP A 355 -15.04 2.25 18.33
CA ASP A 355 -15.18 3.54 19.01
C ASP A 355 -13.86 4.30 19.09
N PHE A 356 -12.77 3.62 19.43
CA PHE A 356 -11.45 4.23 19.48
C PHE A 356 -11.06 4.80 18.10
N ALA A 357 -11.19 4.01 17.03
CA ALA A 357 -10.82 4.45 15.69
C ALA A 357 -11.65 5.65 15.21
N MET A 358 -12.96 5.65 15.49
CA MET A 358 -13.87 6.75 15.13
C MET A 358 -13.56 8.02 15.93
N GLN A 359 -13.43 7.92 17.26
CA GLN A 359 -13.17 9.08 18.11
C GLN A 359 -11.76 9.65 17.90
N HIS A 360 -10.77 8.79 17.66
CA HIS A 360 -9.41 9.22 17.36
C HIS A 360 -9.35 9.96 16.01
N ALA A 361 -10.07 9.50 14.98
CA ALA A 361 -10.19 10.23 13.72
C ALA A 361 -10.80 11.63 13.88
N LYS A 362 -11.89 11.76 14.66
CA LYS A 362 -12.52 13.05 14.98
C LYS A 362 -11.57 13.99 15.74
N LEU A 363 -10.86 13.46 16.74
CA LEU A 363 -9.86 14.22 17.48
C LEU A 363 -8.72 14.70 16.57
N CYS A 364 -8.22 13.83 15.68
CA CYS A 364 -7.22 14.22 14.68
C CYS A 364 -7.76 15.31 13.74
N ALA A 365 -9.04 15.32 13.38
CA ALA A 365 -9.61 16.35 12.51
C ALA A 365 -9.61 17.73 13.19
N ILE A 366 -10.01 17.79 14.46
CA ILE A 366 -9.93 19.01 15.28
C ILE A 366 -8.47 19.48 15.37
N PHE A 367 -7.57 18.56 15.70
CA PHE A 367 -6.16 18.87 15.89
C PHE A 367 -5.48 19.34 14.61
N ALA A 368 -5.78 18.70 13.47
CA ALA A 368 -5.29 19.10 12.15
C ALA A 368 -5.73 20.51 11.75
N SER A 369 -7.00 20.84 11.96
CA SER A 369 -7.54 22.17 11.68
C SER A 369 -6.88 23.25 12.54
N ALA A 370 -6.71 22.96 13.84
CA ALA A 370 -5.98 23.82 14.76
C ALA A 370 -4.52 24.00 14.33
N MET A 371 -3.84 22.90 13.97
CA MET A 371 -2.46 22.89 13.48
C MET A 371 -2.25 23.83 12.30
N ARG A 372 -3.10 23.72 11.28
CA ARG A 372 -2.99 24.53 10.07
C ARG A 372 -3.34 25.99 10.31
N SER A 373 -4.39 26.26 11.07
CA SER A 373 -4.87 27.64 11.27
C SER A 373 -4.00 28.44 12.24
N ARG A 374 -3.63 27.85 13.38
CA ARG A 374 -2.91 28.54 14.47
C ARG A 374 -1.42 28.71 14.19
N TRP A 375 -0.80 27.76 13.50
CA TRP A 375 0.64 27.78 13.24
C TRP A 375 0.99 28.05 11.77
N ALA A 376 0.02 28.51 10.97
CA ALA A 376 0.31 29.02 9.63
C ALA A 376 1.32 30.17 9.68
N LEU A 377 2.40 30.08 8.89
CA LEU A 377 3.48 31.07 8.88
C LEU A 377 3.02 32.49 8.52
N ARG A 378 1.93 32.60 7.75
CA ARG A 378 1.35 33.88 7.31
C ARG A 378 0.13 34.31 8.15
N SER A 379 -0.17 33.63 9.26
CA SER A 379 -1.28 34.00 10.14
C SER A 379 -0.98 35.25 10.97
N SER A 380 -1.94 36.17 11.04
CA SER A 380 -1.88 37.31 11.95
C SER A 380 -2.12 36.88 13.39
N THR A 381 -1.73 37.71 14.37
CA THR A 381 -2.03 37.43 15.79
C THR A 381 -3.52 37.21 16.04
N HIS A 382 -4.37 38.00 15.37
CA HIS A 382 -5.82 37.85 15.45
C HIS A 382 -6.28 36.48 14.96
N ASP A 383 -5.76 36.01 13.81
CA ASP A 383 -6.11 34.69 13.26
C ASP A 383 -5.69 33.55 14.19
N ARG A 384 -4.53 33.66 14.84
CA ARG A 384 -4.04 32.66 15.80
C ARG A 384 -4.94 32.58 17.03
N VAL A 385 -5.37 33.73 17.57
CA VAL A 385 -6.30 33.77 18.71
C VAL A 385 -7.66 33.18 18.31
N ALA A 386 -8.19 33.55 17.15
CA ALA A 386 -9.45 33.00 16.64
C ALA A 386 -9.37 31.49 16.40
N ALA A 387 -8.27 31.00 15.81
CA ALA A 387 -8.02 29.58 15.60
C ALA A 387 -7.94 28.81 16.93
N SER A 388 -7.35 29.41 17.96
CA SER A 388 -7.27 28.81 19.30
C SER A 388 -8.65 28.65 19.92
N ARG A 389 -9.48 29.70 19.87
CA ARG A 389 -10.87 29.65 20.38
C ARG A 389 -11.69 28.57 19.66
N ARG A 390 -11.62 28.53 18.31
CA ARG A 390 -12.31 27.49 17.52
C ARG A 390 -11.87 26.08 17.90
N ALA A 391 -10.58 25.89 18.15
CA ALA A 391 -10.05 24.59 18.58
C ALA A 391 -10.54 24.21 19.98
N ASP A 392 -10.56 25.16 20.92
CA ASP A 392 -11.06 24.94 22.29
C ASP A 392 -12.56 24.60 22.28
N ASP A 393 -13.36 25.33 21.50
CA ASP A 393 -14.81 25.09 21.35
C ASP A 393 -15.08 23.71 20.72
N ALA A 394 -14.35 23.35 19.66
CA ALA A 394 -14.48 22.05 19.00
C ALA A 394 -14.07 20.90 19.93
N LEU A 395 -12.99 21.08 20.70
CA LEU A 395 -12.54 20.07 21.66
C LEU A 395 -13.53 19.92 22.82
N ALA A 396 -14.10 21.01 23.32
CA ALA A 396 -15.13 20.97 24.35
C ALA A 396 -16.39 20.24 23.86
N ALA A 397 -16.85 20.53 22.64
CA ALA A 397 -17.96 19.83 22.01
C ALA A 397 -17.68 18.33 21.84
N PHE A 398 -16.47 17.97 21.39
CA PHE A 398 -16.03 16.59 21.26
C PHE A 398 -16.06 15.84 22.61
N LEU A 399 -15.54 16.45 23.68
CA LEU A 399 -15.50 15.85 25.02
C LEU A 399 -16.91 15.56 25.58
N VAL A 400 -17.90 16.40 25.25
CA VAL A 400 -19.30 16.19 25.65
C VAL A 400 -19.94 15.00 24.91
N GLN A 401 -19.51 14.72 23.68
CA GLN A 401 -20.06 13.66 22.82
C GLN A 401 -19.35 12.31 22.98
N LEU A 402 -18.31 12.23 23.81
CA LEU A 402 -17.56 10.99 24.02
C LEU A 402 -18.42 9.89 24.66
N PRO A 403 -18.35 8.64 24.17
CA PRO A 403 -19.04 7.50 24.79
C PRO A 403 -18.65 7.32 26.27
N PRO A 404 -19.57 6.88 27.14
CA PRO A 404 -19.27 6.62 28.55
C PRO A 404 -18.09 5.63 28.69
N GLY A 405 -17.06 6.01 29.45
CA GLY A 405 -15.86 5.19 29.67
C GLY A 405 -14.64 5.54 28.80
N SER A 406 -14.81 6.37 27.77
CA SER A 406 -13.71 6.80 26.88
C SER A 406 -12.97 8.08 27.34
N GLY A 407 -13.56 8.86 28.26
CA GLY A 407 -13.14 10.24 28.57
C GLY A 407 -12.32 10.46 29.84
N ARG A 408 -11.99 9.44 30.64
CA ARG A 408 -11.18 9.63 31.87
C ARG A 408 -10.04 8.63 31.96
N PRO A 409 -8.77 9.08 31.98
CA PRO A 409 -7.69 8.21 32.42
C PRO A 409 -8.00 7.76 33.86
N PRO A 410 -7.70 6.49 34.23
CA PRO A 410 -7.78 6.08 35.63
C PRO A 410 -6.94 7.05 36.45
N ARG A 411 -7.52 7.60 37.53
CA ARG A 411 -6.78 8.44 38.49
C ARG A 411 -5.52 7.67 38.85
N ARG A 412 -4.34 8.17 38.43
CA ARG A 412 -3.06 7.61 38.87
C ARG A 412 -3.05 7.73 40.39
N GLY A 413 -3.28 6.61 41.08
CA GLY A 413 -2.93 6.49 42.49
C GLY A 413 -1.46 6.88 42.62
N ALA A 414 -1.16 7.74 43.58
CA ALA A 414 0.17 8.26 43.82
C ALA A 414 1.20 7.13 43.84
N SER A 415 2.07 7.09 42.84
CA SER A 415 3.25 6.22 42.88
C SER A 415 4.30 6.90 43.77
N PRO A 416 4.93 6.19 44.70
CA PRO A 416 5.86 6.79 45.66
C PRO A 416 7.10 7.30 44.95
N ARG A 417 7.52 8.50 45.34
CA ARG A 417 8.75 9.19 44.88
C ARG A 417 9.93 8.22 44.83
N ARG A 418 10.43 7.89 43.63
CA ARG A 418 11.77 7.30 43.48
C ARG A 418 12.80 8.38 43.82
N ARG A 419 13.52 8.17 44.93
CA ARG A 419 14.71 8.94 45.31
C ARG A 419 15.85 8.65 44.33
N GLY A 420 16.55 9.70 43.94
CA GLY A 420 17.99 9.74 43.65
C GLY A 420 18.52 8.91 42.49
N ALA A 421 18.80 9.56 41.37
CA ALA A 421 19.91 9.17 40.50
C ALA A 421 20.86 10.37 40.41
N GLN A 422 22.04 10.22 41.03
CA GLN A 422 23.16 11.15 40.97
C GLN A 422 23.62 11.32 39.51
N ARG A 423 23.95 12.56 39.17
CA ARG A 423 24.75 12.90 37.99
C ARG A 423 26.14 12.28 38.15
N CYS A 424 26.59 11.53 37.16
CA CYS A 424 28.02 11.39 36.88
C CYS A 424 28.34 12.18 35.62
N THR A 425 29.41 12.96 35.76
CA THR A 425 30.07 13.84 34.78
C THR A 425 30.49 13.15 33.51
#